data_AF-A0A0S8AEI0-F1
#
_entry.id   AF-A0A0S8AEI0-F1
#
_cell.length_a   1.000
_cell.length_b   1.000
_cell.length_c   1.000
_cell.angle_alpha   90.00
_cell.angle_beta   90.00
_cell.angle_gamma   90.00
#
_symmetry.space_group_name_H-M   'P 1'
#
loop_
_entity.id
_entity.type
_entity.pdbx_description
1 polymer ?
#
loop_
_entity_poly.entity_id
_entity_poly.type
_entity_poly.pdbx_seq_one_letter_code
_entity_poly.pdbx_strand_id
1 'polypeptide(L)'
;MIIKKCSTIIICLSLVLLCAAPLTRAQNMADYTAYPEFITEITTPNLLIIFDNSGSMYDLAYIDNGNLPVRESSYCYDNTYRSMDATGNKVTYAGYFEADSVYVYDLFDKRFEAGAWPALCSHKIPGELCVNILPGVPSTVGTFAARGNYLNWLTASKSKRHLQQIMSRAE
;
A
#
# COMPACT_ATOMS: atom_id res chain seq x y z
N MET A 1 -19.49 -63.44 33.05
CA MET A 1 -18.59 -62.29 33.37
C MET A 1 -18.20 -61.46 32.13
N ILE A 2 -18.89 -61.59 30.98
CA ILE A 2 -18.56 -60.93 29.70
C ILE A 2 -19.38 -59.64 29.49
N ILE A 3 -20.62 -59.59 30.01
CA ILE A 3 -21.55 -58.46 29.84
C ILE A 3 -21.05 -57.18 30.56
N LYS A 4 -20.37 -57.31 31.70
CA LYS A 4 -19.83 -56.15 32.45
C LYS A 4 -18.66 -55.46 31.76
N LYS A 5 -17.83 -56.21 31.01
CA LYS A 5 -16.67 -55.68 30.28
C LYS A 5 -17.08 -54.89 29.03
N CYS A 6 -18.18 -55.29 28.39
CA CYS A 6 -18.72 -54.59 27.22
C CYS A 6 -19.30 -53.21 27.61
N SER A 7 -19.99 -53.12 28.75
CA SER A 7 -20.54 -51.85 29.26
C SER A 7 -19.48 -50.81 29.62
N THR A 8 -18.31 -51.23 30.13
CA THR A 8 -17.23 -50.29 30.49
C THR A 8 -16.51 -49.75 29.25
N ILE A 9 -16.36 -50.57 28.21
CA ILE A 9 -15.75 -50.15 26.95
C ILE A 9 -16.61 -49.11 26.23
N ILE A 10 -17.93 -49.29 26.23
CA ILE A 10 -18.87 -48.33 25.61
C ILE A 10 -18.84 -46.97 26.32
N ILE A 11 -18.76 -46.95 27.65
CA ILE A 11 -18.65 -45.72 28.44
C ILE A 11 -17.32 -45.00 28.13
N CYS A 12 -16.20 -45.73 28.11
CA CYS A 12 -14.90 -45.12 27.76
C CYS A 12 -14.87 -44.60 26.32
N LEU A 13 -15.46 -45.32 25.36
CA LEU A 13 -15.51 -44.89 23.96
C LEU A 13 -16.38 -43.64 23.77
N SER A 14 -17.50 -43.54 24.49
CA SER A 14 -18.37 -42.35 24.48
C SER A 14 -17.71 -41.13 25.13
N LEU A 15 -16.87 -41.33 26.15
CA LEU A 15 -16.14 -40.26 26.83
C LEU A 15 -15.00 -39.70 25.97
N VAL A 16 -14.34 -40.56 25.18
CA VAL A 16 -13.31 -40.15 24.21
C VAL A 16 -13.94 -39.38 23.05
N LEU A 17 -15.13 -39.77 22.60
CA LEU A 17 -15.87 -39.06 21.55
C LEU A 17 -16.34 -37.66 21.99
N LEU A 18 -16.66 -37.47 23.27
CA LEU A 18 -17.01 -36.16 23.84
C LEU A 18 -15.81 -35.21 23.99
N CYS A 19 -14.59 -35.76 24.10
CA CYS A 19 -13.36 -34.98 24.28
C CYS A 19 -12.73 -34.52 22.95
N ALA A 20 -13.23 -35.02 21.81
CA ALA A 20 -12.77 -34.69 20.46
C ALA A 20 -13.62 -33.59 19.78
N ALA A 21 -14.33 -32.76 20.56
CA ALA A 21 -15.03 -31.60 20.00
C ALA A 21 -14.03 -30.67 19.29
N PRO A 22 -14.33 -30.18 18.08
CA PRO A 22 -13.43 -29.27 17.38
C PRO A 22 -13.23 -28.01 18.22
N LEU A 23 -11.96 -27.64 18.40
CA LEU A 23 -11.55 -26.40 19.05
C LEU A 23 -12.07 -25.22 18.20
N THR A 24 -13.22 -24.66 18.54
CA THR A 24 -13.67 -23.41 17.92
C THR A 24 -12.72 -22.31 18.37
N ARG A 25 -11.86 -21.85 17.45
CA ARG A 25 -11.06 -20.65 17.65
C ARG A 25 -12.01 -19.46 17.83
N ALA A 26 -11.78 -18.65 18.86
CA ALA A 26 -12.40 -17.33 18.96
C ALA A 26 -12.04 -16.53 17.70
N GLN A 27 -13.04 -16.01 16.99
CA GLN A 27 -12.86 -15.12 15.86
C GLN A 27 -12.20 -13.84 16.38
N ASN A 28 -11.09 -13.44 15.77
CA ASN A 28 -10.35 -12.26 16.20
C ASN A 28 -10.85 -11.05 15.39
N MET A 29 -10.94 -9.87 16.00
CA MET A 29 -11.48 -8.67 15.34
C MET A 29 -10.72 -8.27 14.06
N ALA A 30 -9.53 -8.84 13.84
CA ALA A 30 -8.75 -8.69 12.61
C ALA A 30 -9.46 -9.27 11.37
N ASP A 31 -10.29 -10.32 11.52
CA ASP A 31 -10.94 -11.01 10.40
C ASP A 31 -12.03 -10.14 9.70
N TYR A 32 -12.56 -9.12 10.40
CA TYR A 32 -13.58 -8.20 9.87
C TYR A 32 -13.01 -7.00 9.10
N THR A 33 -11.69 -6.91 8.96
CA THR A 33 -11.04 -5.79 8.24
C THR A 33 -10.95 -6.02 6.72
N ALA A 34 -11.03 -7.28 6.27
CA ALA A 34 -10.92 -7.66 4.87
C ALA A 34 -12.24 -8.20 4.28
N TYR A 35 -13.09 -8.82 5.09
CA TYR A 35 -14.36 -9.39 4.64
C TYR A 35 -15.48 -9.06 5.64
N PRO A 36 -16.50 -8.28 5.24
CA PRO A 36 -17.66 -8.06 6.08
C PRO A 36 -18.43 -9.38 6.24
N GLU A 37 -19.09 -9.56 7.38
CA GLU A 37 -20.01 -10.67 7.58
C GLU A 37 -21.18 -10.59 6.59
N PHE A 38 -21.60 -11.74 6.06
CA PHE A 38 -22.74 -11.81 5.16
C PHE A 38 -24.03 -11.63 5.97
N ILE A 39 -24.58 -10.43 5.99
CA ILE A 39 -25.93 -10.15 6.52
C ILE A 39 -26.95 -10.88 5.64
N THR A 40 -27.80 -11.72 6.23
CA THR A 40 -28.77 -12.57 5.53
C THR A 40 -30.00 -11.81 5.01
N GLU A 41 -30.19 -10.54 5.40
CA GLU A 41 -31.20 -9.65 4.81
C GLU A 41 -30.56 -8.70 3.78
N ILE A 42 -30.78 -9.03 2.51
CA ILE A 42 -30.38 -8.19 1.37
C ILE A 42 -31.47 -7.14 1.16
N THR A 43 -31.36 -6.01 1.86
CA THR A 43 -32.09 -4.79 1.44
C THR A 43 -31.35 -4.13 0.28
N THR A 44 -32.05 -3.52 -0.66
CA THR A 44 -31.39 -2.82 -1.78
C THR A 44 -30.66 -1.58 -1.25
N PRO A 45 -29.32 -1.47 -1.41
CA PRO A 45 -28.61 -0.31 -0.90
C PRO A 45 -28.88 0.90 -1.80
N ASN A 46 -29.34 2.01 -1.20
CA ASN A 46 -29.38 3.31 -1.84
C ASN A 46 -28.11 4.07 -1.45
N LEU A 47 -27.02 3.78 -2.14
CA LEU A 47 -25.72 4.35 -1.84
C LEU A 47 -25.50 5.63 -2.66
N LEU A 48 -25.41 6.77 -1.97
CA LEU A 48 -25.10 8.07 -2.56
C LEU A 48 -23.72 8.50 -2.07
N ILE A 49 -22.73 8.46 -2.96
CA ILE A 49 -21.38 8.99 -2.69
C ILE A 49 -21.33 10.42 -3.23
N ILE A 50 -21.02 11.37 -2.35
CA ILE A 50 -20.80 12.77 -2.71
C ILE A 50 -19.34 13.08 -2.44
N PHE A 51 -18.63 13.55 -3.47
CA PHE A 51 -17.24 14.01 -3.36
C PHE A 51 -17.22 15.51 -3.13
N ASP A 52 -16.47 15.95 -2.11
CA ASP A 52 -16.19 17.37 -1.92
C ASP A 52 -15.15 17.84 -2.96
N ASN A 53 -15.40 19.00 -3.57
CA ASN A 53 -14.50 19.67 -4.52
C ASN A 53 -14.02 21.03 -3.96
N SER A 54 -14.12 21.20 -2.64
CA SER A 54 -13.54 22.36 -1.98
C SER A 54 -12.01 22.35 -2.07
N GLY A 55 -11.41 23.54 -2.05
CA GLY A 55 -9.95 23.67 -2.15
C GLY A 55 -9.17 23.01 -1.01
N SER A 56 -9.82 22.69 0.11
CA SER A 56 -9.23 21.98 1.25
C SER A 56 -9.00 20.49 0.98
N MET A 57 -9.70 19.87 0.04
CA MET A 57 -9.41 18.50 -0.38
C MET A 57 -8.15 18.39 -1.26
N TYR A 58 -7.54 19.50 -1.65
CA TYR A 58 -6.22 19.49 -2.31
C TYR A 58 -5.07 19.25 -1.33
N ASP A 59 -5.34 19.24 -0.03
CA ASP A 59 -4.33 18.97 0.97
C ASP A 59 -4.06 17.46 1.12
N LEU A 60 -2.82 17.15 1.48
CA LEU A 60 -2.29 15.80 1.40
C LEU A 60 -2.57 15.06 2.70
N ALA A 61 -2.81 13.75 2.62
CA ALA A 61 -2.97 12.93 3.83
C ALA A 61 -1.70 12.92 4.71
N TYR A 62 -0.55 13.21 4.11
CA TYR A 62 0.74 13.33 4.77
C TYR A 62 1.34 14.70 4.48
N ILE A 63 1.45 15.53 5.52
CA ILE A 63 2.07 16.86 5.47
C ILE A 63 3.07 16.92 6.63
N ASP A 64 4.25 17.44 6.37
CA ASP A 64 5.26 17.70 7.40
C ASP A 64 5.02 19.10 7.95
N ASN A 65 4.69 19.18 9.23
CA ASN A 65 4.40 20.43 9.94
C ASN A 65 5.68 21.24 10.28
N GLY A 66 6.75 21.10 9.50
CA GLY A 66 7.94 21.95 9.60
C GLY A 66 8.80 21.74 10.85
N ASN A 67 8.74 20.57 11.51
CA ASN A 67 9.45 20.32 12.77
C ASN A 67 10.91 19.86 12.62
N LEU A 68 11.49 19.93 11.42
CA LEU A 68 12.88 19.56 11.15
C LEU A 68 13.60 20.73 10.46
N PRO A 69 14.90 20.94 10.75
CA PRO A 69 15.61 22.10 10.22
C PRO A 69 15.70 21.94 8.70
N VAL A 70 15.22 22.94 7.96
CA VAL A 70 15.26 23.04 6.48
C VAL A 70 14.12 22.35 5.73
N ARG A 71 12.84 22.57 6.09
CA ARG A 71 11.72 22.27 5.17
C ARG A 71 10.67 23.38 5.19
N GLU A 72 10.66 24.18 4.13
CA GLU A 72 9.55 25.11 3.86
C GLU A 72 8.33 24.30 3.41
N SER A 73 7.21 24.46 4.11
CA SER A 73 5.92 23.90 3.70
C SER A 73 5.52 24.50 2.35
N SER A 74 5.73 23.76 1.25
CA SER A 74 5.31 24.22 -0.07
C SER A 74 3.91 23.71 -0.38
N TYR A 75 2.97 24.64 -0.47
CA TYR A 75 1.61 24.37 -0.93
C TYR A 75 1.68 23.62 -2.26
N CYS A 76 1.02 22.46 -2.32
CA CYS A 76 0.93 21.56 -3.48
C CYS A 76 2.08 20.57 -3.74
N TYR A 77 3.16 20.45 -2.98
CA TYR A 77 4.07 19.31 -3.21
C TYR A 77 4.55 18.76 -1.88
N ASP A 78 4.17 17.52 -1.61
CA ASP A 78 4.73 16.78 -0.51
C ASP A 78 6.21 16.54 -0.84
N ASN A 79 7.11 17.20 -0.11
CA ASN A 79 8.54 16.91 -0.16
C ASN A 79 8.94 15.99 1.00
N THR A 80 7.97 15.36 1.68
CA THR A 80 8.08 14.76 3.01
C THR A 80 8.32 13.27 3.01
N TYR A 81 8.56 12.69 1.82
CA TYR A 81 9.03 11.33 1.70
C TYR A 81 10.17 11.10 2.70
N ARG A 82 10.00 10.06 3.50
CA ARG A 82 11.00 9.58 4.44
C ARG A 82 11.04 8.06 4.33
N SER A 83 12.21 7.49 4.08
CA SER A 83 12.40 6.04 4.13
C SER A 83 12.70 5.54 5.54
N MET A 84 13.16 6.45 6.42
CA MET A 84 13.45 6.18 7.82
C MET A 84 12.86 7.29 8.71
N ASP A 85 12.44 6.96 9.93
CA ASP A 85 12.07 7.93 10.95
C ASP A 85 13.31 8.50 11.67
N ALA A 86 13.11 9.45 12.58
CA ALA A 86 14.19 10.06 13.36
C ALA A 86 14.91 9.09 14.31
N THR A 87 14.34 7.89 14.53
CA THR A 87 14.86 6.82 15.37
C THR A 87 15.56 5.74 14.55
N GLY A 88 15.56 5.86 13.21
CA GLY A 88 16.19 4.90 12.28
C GLY A 88 15.31 3.71 11.90
N ASN A 89 14.01 3.73 12.21
CA ASN A 89 13.08 2.69 11.77
C ASN A 89 12.56 3.00 10.36
N LYS A 90 12.34 1.95 9.56
CA LYS A 90 11.80 2.09 8.21
C LYS A 90 10.37 2.61 8.25
N VAL A 91 10.13 3.71 7.55
CA VAL A 91 8.78 4.26 7.36
C VAL A 91 8.19 3.67 6.10
N THR A 92 7.00 3.06 6.23
CA THR A 92 6.30 2.45 5.11
C THR A 92 5.02 3.19 4.79
N TYR A 93 4.78 3.41 3.51
CA TYR A 93 3.56 4.04 3.01
C TYR A 93 2.63 2.95 2.46
N ALA A 94 1.35 3.04 2.81
CA ALA A 94 0.33 2.14 2.30
C ALA A 94 0.15 2.34 0.79
N GLY A 95 0.00 1.24 0.06
CA GLY A 95 -0.22 1.27 -1.38
C GLY A 95 -0.08 -0.11 -2.01
N TYR A 96 -0.10 -0.13 -3.34
CA TYR A 96 -0.09 -1.37 -4.12
C TYR A 96 1.32 -1.97 -4.31
N PHE A 97 2.37 -1.15 -4.21
CA PHE A 97 3.74 -1.57 -4.48
C PHE A 97 4.37 -2.19 -3.24
N GLU A 98 5.17 -3.25 -3.43
CA GLU A 98 5.95 -3.85 -2.36
C GLU A 98 7.06 -2.88 -1.91
N ALA A 99 7.11 -2.58 -0.62
CA ALA A 99 7.88 -1.45 -0.10
C ALA A 99 9.40 -1.54 -0.41
N ASP A 100 9.98 -2.73 -0.48
CA ASP A 100 11.41 -2.93 -0.73
C ASP A 100 11.79 -3.22 -2.18
N SER A 101 10.80 -3.48 -3.03
CA SER A 101 11.02 -3.81 -4.43
C SER A 101 11.31 -2.56 -5.26
N VAL A 102 12.12 -2.72 -6.31
CA VAL A 102 12.40 -1.65 -7.27
C VAL A 102 11.49 -1.85 -8.47
N TYR A 103 10.87 -0.76 -8.91
CA TYR A 103 10.00 -0.73 -10.07
C TYR A 103 10.54 0.24 -11.10
N VAL A 104 10.49 -0.17 -12.37
CA VAL A 104 10.88 0.63 -13.53
C VAL A 104 9.65 0.91 -14.35
N TYR A 105 9.51 2.13 -14.85
CA TYR A 105 8.42 2.51 -15.73
C TYR A 105 8.72 2.05 -17.16
N ASP A 106 7.87 1.18 -17.69
CA ASP A 106 7.88 0.79 -19.09
C ASP A 106 7.19 1.89 -19.93
N LEU A 107 7.93 2.48 -20.86
CA LEU A 107 7.44 3.55 -21.74
C LEU A 107 6.51 3.06 -22.86
N PHE A 108 6.57 1.76 -23.21
CA PHE A 108 5.71 1.13 -24.21
C PHE A 108 4.39 0.68 -23.58
N ASP A 109 4.46 -0.09 -22.50
CA ASP A 109 3.29 -0.64 -21.79
C ASP A 109 2.65 0.39 -20.83
N LYS A 110 3.32 1.53 -20.61
CA LYS A 110 2.85 2.66 -19.78
C LYS A 110 2.55 2.29 -18.34
N ARG A 111 3.30 1.34 -17.77
CA ARG A 111 3.09 0.82 -16.41
C ARG A 111 4.40 0.60 -15.68
N PHE A 112 4.31 0.51 -14.35
CA PHE A 112 5.43 0.14 -13.50
C PHE A 112 5.57 -1.39 -13.45
N GLU A 113 6.77 -1.87 -13.68
CA GLU A 113 7.12 -3.29 -13.62
C GLU A 113 8.28 -3.52 -12.66
N ALA A 114 8.34 -4.69 -12.03
CA ALA A 114 9.45 -5.04 -11.16
C ALA A 114 10.75 -5.09 -11.98
N GLY A 115 11.81 -4.45 -11.48
CA GLY A 115 13.06 -4.33 -12.20
C GLY A 115 14.24 -4.04 -11.30
N ALA A 116 15.31 -3.52 -11.89
CA ALA A 116 16.54 -3.16 -11.20
C ALA A 116 16.85 -1.67 -11.37
N TRP A 117 17.73 -1.14 -10.51
CA TRP A 117 18.19 0.23 -10.65
C TRP A 117 18.94 0.42 -11.97
N PRO A 118 18.57 1.43 -12.79
CA PRO A 118 19.29 1.73 -14.02
C PRO A 118 20.68 2.29 -13.70
N ALA A 119 21.65 2.00 -14.57
CA ALA A 119 23.02 2.49 -14.43
C ALA A 119 23.17 4.00 -14.68
N LEU A 120 22.30 4.56 -15.52
CA LEU A 120 22.27 5.98 -15.85
C LEU A 120 21.16 6.69 -15.08
N CYS A 121 21.51 7.81 -14.45
CA CYS A 121 20.60 8.58 -13.65
C CYS A 121 20.95 10.07 -13.67
N SER A 122 20.10 10.90 -14.27
CA SER A 122 20.28 12.36 -14.29
C SER A 122 19.87 12.98 -12.95
N HIS A 123 18.77 12.49 -12.37
CA HIS A 123 18.23 12.92 -11.09
C HIS A 123 17.99 11.71 -10.20
N LYS A 124 18.57 11.71 -9.00
CA LYS A 124 18.45 10.58 -8.07
C LYS A 124 18.18 11.00 -6.64
N ILE A 125 17.39 10.17 -5.95
CA ILE A 125 17.36 10.07 -4.50
C ILE A 125 18.01 8.71 -4.18
N PRO A 126 19.15 8.69 -3.46
CA PRO A 126 19.90 7.46 -3.21
C PRO A 126 19.01 6.34 -2.65
N GLY A 127 18.93 5.22 -3.37
CA GLY A 127 18.18 4.03 -2.96
C GLY A 127 16.65 4.11 -3.11
N GLU A 128 16.11 5.22 -3.61
CA GLU A 128 14.66 5.50 -3.60
C GLU A 128 14.08 5.95 -4.94
N LEU A 129 14.80 6.79 -5.70
CA LEU A 129 14.34 7.30 -7.00
C LEU A 129 15.52 7.46 -7.96
N CYS A 130 15.29 7.14 -9.22
CA CYS A 130 16.16 7.48 -10.32
C CYS A 130 15.35 7.89 -11.56
N VAL A 131 15.66 9.05 -12.11
CA VAL A 131 15.11 9.54 -13.37
C VAL A 131 16.26 9.92 -14.30
N ASN A 132 16.28 9.32 -15.48
CA ASN A 132 17.22 9.65 -16.54
C ASN A 132 16.50 10.48 -17.60
N ILE A 133 17.07 11.65 -17.89
CA ILE A 133 16.57 12.57 -18.91
C ILE A 133 17.53 12.51 -20.09
N LEU A 134 17.01 12.16 -21.26
CA LEU A 134 17.78 12.15 -22.49
C LEU A 134 17.89 13.60 -23.01
N PRO A 135 19.10 14.04 -23.38
CA PRO A 135 19.29 15.38 -23.93
C PRO A 135 18.58 15.48 -25.28
N GLY A 136 17.78 16.52 -25.45
CA GLY A 136 16.99 16.78 -26.67
C GLY A 136 16.24 18.11 -26.58
N VAL A 137 15.60 18.52 -27.67
CA VAL A 137 14.70 19.68 -27.69
C VAL A 137 13.36 19.24 -28.32
N PRO A 138 12.35 18.87 -27.52
CA PRO A 138 12.33 18.82 -26.05
C PRO A 138 13.10 17.62 -25.48
N SER A 139 13.61 17.77 -24.24
CA SER A 139 14.22 16.66 -23.51
C SER A 139 13.16 15.62 -23.14
N THR A 140 13.49 14.34 -23.27
CA THR A 140 12.57 13.23 -23.00
C THR A 140 13.01 12.43 -21.78
N VAL A 141 12.06 11.83 -21.07
CA VAL A 141 12.37 10.89 -19.99
C VAL A 141 12.80 9.57 -20.63
N GLY A 142 14.06 9.20 -20.46
CA GLY A 142 14.59 7.94 -20.97
C GLY A 142 14.25 6.77 -20.05
N THR A 143 14.40 6.96 -18.75
CA THR A 143 14.09 5.93 -17.75
C THR A 143 13.60 6.56 -16.46
N PHE A 144 12.62 5.90 -15.84
CA PHE A 144 12.13 6.25 -14.52
C PHE A 144 12.11 4.97 -13.68
N ALA A 145 12.82 4.96 -12.56
CA ALA A 145 12.86 3.84 -11.62
C ALA A 145 12.70 4.35 -10.20
N ALA A 146 11.93 3.65 -9.37
CA ALA A 146 11.69 4.02 -7.99
C ALA A 146 11.48 2.80 -7.09
N ARG A 147 11.75 2.95 -5.79
CA ARG A 147 11.39 1.94 -4.80
C ARG A 147 9.88 1.93 -4.59
N GLY A 148 9.30 0.76 -4.32
CA GLY A 148 7.86 0.62 -4.12
C GLY A 148 7.32 1.48 -2.98
N ASN A 149 8.10 1.64 -1.89
CA ASN A 149 7.73 2.55 -0.82
C ASN A 149 7.61 4.02 -1.28
N TYR A 150 8.52 4.45 -2.16
CA TYR A 150 8.49 5.78 -2.77
C TYR A 150 7.29 5.92 -3.71
N LEU A 151 6.94 4.87 -4.47
CA LEU A 151 5.76 4.88 -5.34
C LEU A 151 4.46 4.91 -4.53
N ASN A 152 4.34 4.12 -3.46
CA ASN A 152 3.20 4.18 -2.55
C ASN A 152 3.03 5.57 -1.96
N TRP A 153 4.13 6.15 -1.47
CA TRP A 153 4.13 7.54 -1.05
C TRP A 153 3.69 8.47 -2.17
N LEU A 154 4.28 8.40 -3.37
CA LEU A 154 3.95 9.27 -4.49
C LEU A 154 2.46 9.19 -4.86
N THR A 155 1.87 7.98 -4.82
CA THR A 155 0.44 7.78 -5.07
C THR A 155 -0.45 8.33 -3.96
N ALA A 156 0.03 8.32 -2.71
CA ALA A 156 -0.66 8.87 -1.55
C ALA A 156 -0.42 10.38 -1.36
N SER A 157 0.70 10.90 -1.89
CA SER A 157 1.23 12.22 -1.62
C SER A 157 0.96 13.23 -2.74
N LYS A 158 0.42 12.81 -3.89
CA LYS A 158 -0.27 13.74 -4.80
C LYS A 158 -1.07 13.07 -5.92
N SER A 159 -2.28 13.57 -6.13
CA SER A 159 -2.88 13.66 -7.48
C SER A 159 -2.81 15.11 -8.00
N LYS A 160 -2.15 15.27 -9.16
CA LYS A 160 -2.06 16.44 -10.07
C LYS A 160 -1.44 17.77 -9.61
N ARG A 161 -0.32 18.13 -10.27
CA ARG A 161 -0.26 19.28 -11.23
C ARG A 161 1.04 19.26 -12.06
N HIS A 162 2.13 18.70 -11.52
CA HIS A 162 3.42 18.68 -12.23
C HIS A 162 3.56 17.52 -13.22
N LEU A 163 3.03 16.32 -12.90
CA LEU A 163 3.04 15.20 -13.84
C LEU A 163 2.20 15.47 -15.10
N GLN A 164 1.04 16.14 -14.98
CA GLN A 164 0.30 16.57 -16.18
C GLN A 164 1.03 17.67 -16.96
N GLN A 165 1.81 18.53 -16.32
CA GLN A 165 2.59 19.55 -17.01
C GLN A 165 3.86 18.98 -17.65
N ILE A 166 4.40 17.88 -17.13
CA ILE A 166 5.48 17.10 -17.76
C ILE A 166 4.91 16.29 -18.94
N MET A 167 3.76 15.65 -18.78
CA MET A 167 3.12 14.83 -19.82
C MET A 167 2.44 15.67 -20.92
N SER A 168 1.92 16.87 -20.62
CA SER A 168 1.37 17.81 -21.63
C SER A 168 2.45 18.66 -22.31
N ARG A 169 3.72 18.48 -21.94
CA ARG A 169 4.89 19.02 -22.67
C ARG A 169 5.60 17.92 -23.45
N ALA A 170 5.00 16.73 -23.51
CA ALA A 170 5.45 15.57 -24.28
C ALA A 170 4.62 15.36 -25.57
N GLU A 171 3.75 16.32 -25.91
CA GLU A 171 3.18 16.56 -27.25
C GLU A 171 3.76 17.88 -27.78
#